data_AF-A0AAD6FCJ7-F1
#
_entry.id   AF-A0AAD6FCJ7-F1
#
_cell.length_a   1.000
_cell.length_b   1.000
_cell.length_c   1.000
_cell.angle_alpha   90.00
_cell.angle_beta   90.00
_cell.angle_gamma   90.00
#
_symmetry.space_group_name_H-M   'P 1'
#
loop_
_entity.id
_entity.type
_entity.pdbx_description
1 polymer ?
#
loop_
_entity_poly.entity_id
_entity_poly.type
_entity_poly.pdbx_seq_one_letter_code
_entity_poly.pdbx_strand_id
1 'polypeptide(L)'
;MGNEKIYYNALQYFPGQHATVAVIVREVAGAIWTALVEEYMPVPQMEDWRAIAAGFQERWDFPNCVGAIDGKHVVIQAPANSGSLYFNYKCTYSLVLLAVVDAEYLSRWCWAGGENGAPVQQESSAGRLTDDS
;
A
#
# COMPACT_ATOMS: atom_id res chain seq x y z
N MET A 1 -13.76 14.90 14.52
CA MET A 1 -13.83 14.00 15.69
C MET A 1 -14.66 12.79 15.27
N GLY A 2 -14.05 11.74 14.72
CA GLY A 2 -14.80 10.53 14.34
C GLY A 2 -14.25 9.77 13.14
N ASN A 3 -13.12 9.07 13.32
CA ASN A 3 -12.65 8.05 12.37
C ASN A 3 -11.47 7.19 12.90
N GLU A 4 -11.14 7.25 14.20
CA GLU A 4 -10.01 6.46 14.77
C GLU A 4 -10.39 5.07 15.33
N LYS A 5 -11.66 4.65 15.27
CA LYS A 5 -12.11 3.45 16.02
C LYS A 5 -12.29 2.16 15.23
N ILE A 6 -12.00 2.12 13.93
CA ILE A 6 -12.40 0.96 13.11
C ILE A 6 -11.47 -0.25 13.31
N TYR A 7 -10.17 -0.05 13.55
CA TYR A 7 -9.19 -1.14 13.62
C TYR A 7 -9.17 -1.91 14.95
N TYR A 8 -9.77 -1.37 16.02
CA TYR A 8 -9.73 -1.99 17.35
C TYR A 8 -10.76 -3.11 17.56
N ASN A 9 -11.77 -3.20 16.68
CA ASN A 9 -12.94 -4.03 16.95
C ASN A 9 -12.63 -5.53 17.00
N ALA A 10 -11.83 -6.09 16.09
CA ALA A 10 -11.61 -7.54 16.07
C ALA A 10 -10.90 -8.08 17.32
N LEU A 11 -9.95 -7.32 17.88
CA LEU A 11 -9.19 -7.74 19.06
C LEU A 11 -9.99 -7.58 20.36
N GLN A 12 -10.97 -6.67 20.38
CA GLN A 12 -11.82 -6.45 21.55
C GLN A 12 -12.78 -7.63 21.82
N TYR A 13 -13.14 -8.40 20.78
CA TYR A 13 -14.01 -9.57 20.89
C TYR A 13 -13.27 -10.87 21.28
N PHE A 14 -11.93 -10.92 21.17
CA PHE A 14 -11.13 -12.11 21.48
C PHE A 14 -9.94 -11.82 22.41
N PRO A 15 -10.21 -11.45 23.68
CA PRO A 15 -9.16 -11.18 24.66
C PRO A 15 -8.26 -12.42 24.85
N GLY A 16 -6.95 -12.25 24.65
CA GLY A 16 -5.95 -13.31 24.80
C GLY A 16 -5.58 -14.08 23.53
N GLN A 17 -6.20 -13.79 22.38
CA GLN A 17 -5.95 -14.51 21.11
C GLN A 17 -5.26 -13.66 20.04
N HIS A 18 -4.44 -12.69 20.44
CA HIS A 18 -3.74 -11.77 19.54
C HIS A 18 -2.94 -12.51 18.44
N ALA A 19 -2.32 -13.64 18.78
CA ALA A 19 -1.58 -14.46 17.82
C ALA A 19 -2.50 -15.14 16.78
N THR A 20 -3.63 -15.71 17.21
CA THR A 20 -4.57 -16.40 16.33
C THR A 20 -5.24 -15.44 15.35
N VAL A 21 -5.69 -14.27 15.84
CA VAL A 21 -6.29 -13.25 14.97
C VAL A 21 -5.28 -12.73 13.95
N ALA A 22 -4.02 -12.51 14.35
CA ALA A 22 -2.97 -12.10 13.43
C ALA A 22 -2.71 -13.12 12.32
N VAL A 23 -2.72 -14.42 12.66
CA VAL A 23 -2.57 -15.50 11.67
C VAL A 23 -3.74 -15.49 10.68
N ILE A 24 -4.98 -15.46 11.17
CA ILE A 24 -6.18 -15.45 10.31
C ILE A 24 -6.18 -14.23 9.40
N VAL A 25 -5.89 -13.03 9.92
CA VAL A 25 -5.83 -11.82 9.11
C VAL A 25 -4.80 -11.94 8.00
N ARG A 26 -3.62 -12.49 8.30
CA ARG A 26 -2.57 -12.70 7.29
C ARG A 26 -2.98 -13.73 6.23
N GLU A 27 -3.60 -14.84 6.63
CA GLU A 27 -4.05 -15.88 5.71
C GLU A 27 -5.15 -15.38 4.79
N VAL A 28 -6.17 -14.71 5.33
CA VAL A 28 -7.29 -14.18 4.56
C VAL A 28 -6.82 -13.04 3.65
N ALA A 29 -5.99 -12.11 4.14
CA ALA A 29 -5.42 -11.05 3.32
C ALA A 29 -4.56 -11.62 2.18
N GLY A 30 -3.76 -12.66 2.45
CA GLY A 30 -3.00 -13.37 1.43
C GLY A 30 -3.89 -14.03 0.38
N ALA A 31 -4.96 -14.71 0.79
CA ALA A 31 -5.92 -15.34 -0.12
C ALA A 31 -6.63 -14.30 -1.02
N ILE A 32 -7.05 -13.16 -0.44
CA ILE A 32 -7.64 -12.05 -1.20
C ILE A 32 -6.63 -11.49 -2.20
N TRP A 33 -5.38 -11.26 -1.76
CA TRP A 33 -4.33 -10.75 -2.63
C TRP A 33 -4.09 -11.68 -3.82
N THR A 34 -3.87 -12.97 -3.57
CA THR A 34 -3.65 -13.96 -4.62
C THR A 34 -4.83 -14.08 -5.59
N ALA A 35 -6.07 -13.92 -5.11
CA ALA A 35 -7.25 -14.01 -5.96
C ALA A 35 -7.48 -12.77 -6.85
N LEU A 36 -7.08 -11.58 -6.39
CA LEU A 36 -7.47 -10.31 -7.04
C LEU A 36 -6.32 -9.56 -7.70
N VAL A 37 -5.06 -9.81 -7.32
CA VAL A 37 -3.93 -9.00 -7.79
C VAL A 37 -3.77 -9.01 -9.31
N GLU A 38 -3.98 -10.15 -9.97
CA GLU A 38 -3.83 -10.26 -11.42
C GLU A 38 -4.93 -9.53 -12.19
N GLU A 39 -6.15 -9.49 -11.65
CA GLU A 39 -7.30 -8.83 -12.27
C GLU A 39 -7.26 -7.31 -12.07
N TYR A 40 -6.91 -6.85 -10.85
CA TYR A 40 -7.01 -5.45 -10.47
C TYR A 40 -5.67 -4.69 -10.54
N MET A 41 -4.53 -5.37 -10.49
CA MET A 41 -3.19 -4.77 -10.61
C MET A 41 -2.28 -5.58 -11.57
N PRO A 42 -2.70 -5.77 -12.84
CA PRO A 42 -1.86 -6.40 -13.84
C PRO A 42 -0.63 -5.54 -14.16
N VAL A 43 0.47 -6.18 -14.56
CA VAL A 43 1.68 -5.47 -15.01
C VAL A 43 1.39 -4.75 -16.33
N PRO A 44 1.45 -3.40 -16.37
CA PRO A 44 1.05 -2.66 -17.56
C PRO A 44 2.02 -2.86 -18.72
N GLN A 45 1.48 -3.00 -19.93
CA GLN A 45 2.22 -3.05 -21.18
C GLN A 45 2.43 -1.64 -21.76
N MET A 46 3.23 -1.53 -22.84
CA MET A 46 3.51 -0.24 -23.49
C MET A 46 2.23 0.48 -23.93
N GLU A 47 1.25 -0.27 -24.45
CA GLU A 47 -0.04 0.25 -24.88
C GLU A 47 -0.85 0.80 -23.70
N ASP A 48 -0.80 0.14 -22.55
CA ASP A 48 -1.49 0.59 -21.33
C ASP A 48 -0.92 1.93 -20.86
N TRP A 49 0.40 2.08 -20.86
CA TRP A 49 1.04 3.35 -20.50
C TRP A 49 0.64 4.50 -21.43
N ARG A 50 0.49 4.24 -22.73
CA ARG A 50 0.00 5.22 -23.69
C ARG A 50 -1.45 5.58 -23.44
N ALA A 51 -2.30 4.60 -23.12
CA ALA A 51 -3.69 4.83 -22.78
C ALA A 51 -3.84 5.66 -21.49
N ILE A 52 -3.04 5.36 -20.46
CA ILE A 52 -3.00 6.13 -19.21
C ILE A 52 -2.59 7.58 -19.49
N ALA A 53 -1.53 7.81 -20.28
CA ALA A 53 -1.10 9.15 -20.67
C ALA A 53 -2.15 9.93 -21.45
N ALA A 54 -2.87 9.28 -22.35
CA ALA A 54 -4.01 9.89 -23.03
C ALA A 54 -5.13 10.26 -22.07
N GLY A 55 -5.47 9.38 -21.11
CA GLY A 55 -6.51 9.64 -20.11
C GLY A 55 -6.16 10.82 -19.19
N PHE A 56 -4.88 10.96 -18.79
CA PHE A 56 -4.43 12.12 -18.03
C PHE A 56 -4.52 13.42 -18.82
N GLN A 57 -4.16 13.39 -20.11
CA GLN A 57 -4.32 14.54 -20.98
C GLN A 57 -5.80 14.94 -21.14
N GLU A 58 -6.69 13.98 -21.36
CA GLU A 58 -8.11 14.25 -21.62
C GLU A 58 -8.85 14.78 -20.39
N ARG A 59 -8.63 14.17 -19.21
CA ARG A 59 -9.38 14.49 -17.98
C ARG A 59 -8.76 15.62 -17.17
N TRP A 60 -7.44 15.70 -17.17
CA TRP A 60 -6.68 16.52 -16.22
C TRP A 60 -5.77 17.55 -16.91
N ASP A 61 -5.76 17.61 -18.24
CA ASP A 61 -4.87 18.45 -19.06
C ASP A 61 -3.39 18.29 -18.68
N PHE A 62 -3.01 17.06 -18.36
CA PHE A 62 -1.66 16.73 -17.92
C PHE A 62 -0.97 15.81 -18.93
N PRO A 63 -0.18 16.37 -19.88
CA PRO A 63 0.42 15.59 -20.95
C PRO A 63 1.51 14.66 -20.44
N ASN A 64 1.62 13.48 -21.05
CA ASN A 64 2.65 12.47 -20.77
C ASN A 64 2.69 11.97 -19.31
N CYS A 65 1.62 12.11 -18.53
CA CYS A 65 1.54 11.51 -17.20
C CYS A 65 1.14 10.04 -17.29
N VAL A 66 1.97 9.16 -16.75
CA VAL A 66 1.72 7.71 -16.74
C VAL A 66 1.21 7.22 -15.38
N GLY A 67 1.04 8.11 -14.41
CA GLY A 67 0.53 7.78 -13.09
C GLY A 67 0.73 8.93 -12.10
N ALA A 68 -0.19 9.02 -11.14
CA ALA A 68 -0.08 9.89 -9.99
C ALA A 68 0.30 9.07 -8.76
N ILE A 69 1.30 9.52 -8.01
CA ILE A 69 1.78 8.83 -6.80
C ILE A 69 1.34 9.61 -5.57
N ASP A 70 0.73 8.93 -4.61
CA ASP A 70 0.41 9.52 -3.31
C ASP A 70 0.75 8.56 -2.16
N GLY A 71 1.04 9.15 -1.00
CA GLY A 71 1.46 8.47 0.21
C GLY A 71 0.52 8.73 1.39
N LYS A 72 0.06 7.67 2.06
CA LYS A 72 -0.76 7.76 3.25
C LYS A 72 -0.06 7.16 4.46
N HIS A 73 0.05 7.94 5.53
CA HIS A 73 0.46 7.43 6.83
C HIS A 73 -0.66 6.62 7.49
N VAL A 74 -0.45 5.30 7.64
CA VAL A 74 -1.30 4.40 8.40
C VAL A 74 -0.77 4.35 9.82
N VAL A 75 -1.53 4.89 10.77
CA VAL A 75 -1.14 4.92 12.19
C VAL A 75 -1.11 3.49 12.74
N ILE A 76 -0.01 3.15 13.40
CA ILE A 76 0.21 1.85 14.06
C ILE A 76 0.52 2.05 15.54
N GLN A 77 0.38 0.98 16.31
CA GLN A 77 1.00 0.92 17.63
C GLN A 77 2.51 0.75 17.47
N ALA A 78 3.30 1.44 18.29
CA ALA A 78 4.75 1.31 18.31
C ALA A 78 5.16 -0.16 18.45
N PRO A 79 5.93 -0.72 17.50
CA PRO A 79 6.46 -2.06 17.66
C PRO A 79 7.40 -2.14 18.86
N ALA A 80 7.49 -3.32 19.49
CA ALA A 80 8.39 -3.50 20.63
C ALA A 80 9.84 -3.20 20.24
N ASN A 81 10.54 -2.41 21.06
CA ASN A 81 11.93 -2.00 20.83
C ASN A 81 12.17 -1.22 19.53
N SER A 82 11.16 -0.59 18.92
CA SER A 82 11.32 0.15 17.66
C SER A 82 11.98 1.53 17.80
N GLY A 83 12.15 2.03 19.02
CA GLY A 83 12.57 3.43 19.25
C GLY A 83 11.69 4.40 18.45
N SER A 84 12.32 5.36 17.76
CA SER A 84 11.65 6.33 16.88
C SER A 84 11.52 5.88 15.42
N LEU A 85 11.77 4.61 15.09
CA LEU A 85 11.87 4.12 13.70
C LEU A 85 10.60 4.32 12.86
N TYR A 86 9.44 4.27 13.51
CA TYR A 86 8.13 4.49 12.90
C TYR A 86 7.48 5.81 13.36
N PHE A 87 8.21 6.62 14.14
CA PHE A 87 7.66 7.82 14.77
C PHE A 87 7.71 9.00 13.80
N ASN A 88 6.54 9.54 13.48
CA ASN A 88 6.41 10.65 12.55
C ASN A 88 6.35 12.01 13.27
N TYR A 89 6.47 13.08 12.47
CA TYR A 89 6.44 14.46 12.96
C TYR A 89 5.10 14.87 13.60
N LYS A 90 4.02 14.11 13.36
CA LYS A 90 2.70 14.30 14.00
C LYS A 90 2.63 13.64 15.37
N CYS A 91 3.77 13.25 15.94
CA CYS A 91 3.89 12.58 17.23
C CYS A 91 3.10 11.26 17.32
N THR A 92 3.01 10.52 16.21
CA THR A 92 2.37 9.20 16.14
C THR A 92 3.31 8.18 15.51
N TYR A 93 3.06 6.89 15.72
CA TYR A 93 3.76 5.82 15.00
C TYR A 93 2.98 5.46 13.73
N SER A 94 3.63 5.34 12.58
CA SER A 94 2.94 5.05 11.31
C SER A 94 3.78 4.29 10.31
N LEU A 95 3.10 3.48 9.48
CA LEU A 95 3.62 2.97 8.19
C LEU A 95 3.24 3.94 7.07
N VAL A 96 4.04 4.02 6.01
CA VAL A 96 3.72 4.74 4.78
C VAL A 96 3.17 3.74 3.76
N LEU A 97 1.97 4.00 3.27
CA LEU A 97 1.38 3.32 2.11
C LEU A 97 1.52 4.25 0.90
N LEU A 98 2.31 3.85 -0.09
CA LEU A 98 2.42 4.50 -1.39
C LEU A 98 1.57 3.77 -2.42
N ALA A 99 0.86 4.50 -3.27
CA ALA A 99 0.16 3.93 -4.40
C ALA A 99 0.34 4.80 -5.65
N VAL A 100 0.50 4.15 -6.80
CA VAL A 100 0.41 4.78 -8.11
C VAL A 100 -0.99 4.54 -8.65
N VAL A 101 -1.69 5.60 -9.04
CA VAL A 101 -3.02 5.54 -9.65
C VAL A 101 -3.00 6.13 -11.06
N ASP A 102 -3.90 5.66 -11.91
CA ASP A 102 -4.10 6.25 -13.24
C ASP A 102 -5.14 7.38 -13.24
N ALA A 103 -5.46 7.89 -14.43
CA ALA A 103 -6.42 8.97 -14.63
C ALA A 103 -7.87 8.60 -14.26
N GLU A 104 -8.17 7.29 -14.11
CA GLU A 104 -9.47 6.72 -13.73
C GLU A 104 -9.53 6.34 -12.24
N TYR A 105 -8.51 6.72 -11.45
CA TYR A 105 -8.35 6.36 -10.05
C TYR A 105 -8.13 4.87 -9.78
N LEU A 106 -7.71 4.10 -10.78
CA LEU A 106 -7.35 2.70 -10.59
C LEU A 106 -5.91 2.58 -10.10
N SER A 107 -5.71 1.82 -9.03
CA SER A 107 -4.37 1.52 -8.52
C SER A 107 -3.62 0.66 -9.53
N ARG A 108 -2.47 1.14 -9.97
CA ARG A 108 -1.54 0.42 -10.86
C ARG A 108 -0.41 -0.24 -10.10
N TRP A 109 -0.08 0.31 -8.95
CA TRP A 109 0.93 -0.24 -8.06
C TRP A 109 0.72 0.25 -6.63
N CYS A 110 1.13 -0.56 -5.66
CA CYS A 110 1.15 -0.15 -4.26
C CYS A 110 2.38 -0.70 -3.52
N TRP A 111 2.83 0.05 -2.52
CA TRP A 111 3.92 -0.34 -1.64
C TRP A 111 3.65 0.12 -0.22
N ALA A 112 4.04 -0.69 0.76
CA ALA A 112 3.90 -0.35 2.17
C ALA A 112 5.21 -0.61 2.91
N GLY A 113 5.65 0.36 3.71
CA GLY A 113 6.83 0.23 4.56
C GLY A 113 6.85 1.34 5.60
N GLY A 114 7.61 1.18 6.68
CA GLY A 114 7.56 2.16 7.77
C GLY A 114 8.84 2.35 8.56
N GLU A 115 9.92 1.72 8.15
CA GLU A 115 11.24 2.04 8.67
C GLU A 115 11.73 3.25 7.91
N ASN A 116 12.20 4.30 8.60
CA ASN A 116 12.77 5.56 8.07
C ASN A 116 13.54 5.45 6.72
N GLY A 117 12.84 5.21 5.61
CA GLY A 117 13.42 4.91 4.29
C GLY A 117 13.96 3.47 4.06
N ALA A 118 13.76 2.49 4.96
CA ALA A 118 14.23 1.12 4.72
C ALA A 118 13.10 0.21 4.19
N PRO A 119 13.38 -0.61 3.15
CA PRO A 119 12.36 -1.38 2.46
C PRO A 119 11.84 -2.54 3.32
N VAL A 120 10.53 -2.57 3.58
CA VAL A 120 9.83 -3.83 3.87
C VAL A 120 9.66 -4.54 2.53
N GLN A 121 10.52 -5.51 2.25
CA GLN A 121 10.39 -6.36 1.07
C GLN A 121 9.20 -7.30 1.25
N GLN A 122 8.06 -6.92 0.70
CA GLN A 122 7.12 -7.89 0.14
C GLN A 122 7.24 -7.71 -1.37
N GLU A 123 7.96 -8.63 -2.01
CA GLU A 123 8.21 -8.58 -3.46
C GLU A 123 6.89 -8.48 -4.22
N SER A 124 6.64 -7.30 -4.78
CA SER A 124 5.74 -7.15 -5.92
C SER A 124 6.55 -7.42 -7.18
N SER A 125 5.89 -7.94 -8.22
CA SER A 125 6.46 -8.37 -9.51
C SER A 125 7.33 -7.34 -10.24
N ALA A 126 7.33 -6.07 -9.82
CA ALA A 126 8.20 -5.02 -10.33
C ALA A 126 9.67 -5.11 -9.82
N GLY A 127 9.93 -5.80 -8.70
CA GLY A 127 11.29 -5.95 -8.14
C GLY A 127 12.25 -6.76 -9.03
N ARG A 128 11.73 -7.51 -10.02
CA ARG A 128 12.55 -8.24 -11.00
C ARG A 128 13.09 -7.37 -12.14
N LEU A 129 12.63 -6.13 -12.29
CA LEU A 129 13.02 -5.28 -13.43
C LEU A 129 14.25 -4.40 -13.17
N THR A 130 14.80 -4.41 -11.95
CA THR A 130 15.95 -3.56 -11.59
C THR A 130 17.25 -4.33 -11.34
N ASP A 131 17.26 -5.65 -11.50
CA ASP A 131 18.46 -6.51 -11.31
C ASP A 131 19.19 -6.87 -12.63
N ASP A 132 18.68 -6.41 -13.79
CA ASP A 132 19.28 -6.65 -15.11
C ASP A 132 19.87 -5.37 -15.73
N SER A 133 20.80 -4.70 -15.01
CA SER A 133 21.63 -3.63 -15.58
C SER A 133 23.03 -3.58 -14.98
#